data_AF-A0A8D8CHS1-F1
#
_entry.id   AF-A0A8D8CHS1-F1
#
_cell.length_a   1.000
_cell.length_b   1.000
_cell.length_c   1.000
_cell.angle_alpha   90.00
_cell.angle_beta   90.00
_cell.angle_gamma   90.00
#
_symmetry.space_group_name_H-M   'P 1'
#
loop_
_entity.id
_entity.type
_entity.pdbx_description
1 polymer ?
#
loop_
_entity_poly.entity_id
_entity_poly.type
_entity_poly.pdbx_seq_one_letter_code
_entity_poly.pdbx_strand_id
1 'polypeptide(L)'
;NPEQIIDSLAGNIKDFRYDADNSVTFAAWYSRYDDLFAQDAARLQDDAKVRLLLRKLGLPEHERYVSFILPAVPKDFSFADTVDTLKSLFGAKESVVSRRYRCLQISKQPTEDHVSYACRVNKLCVEFDLGKLT
;
A
#
# COMPACT_ATOMS: atom_id res chain seq x y z
N ASN A 1 -18.65 -8.53 -20.26
CA ASN A 1 -18.21 -7.17 -20.56
C ASN A 1 -17.06 -6.82 -19.61
N PRO A 2 -15.84 -6.47 -20.06
CA PRO A 2 -14.71 -6.19 -19.16
C PRO A 2 -14.99 -5.10 -18.13
N GLU A 3 -15.82 -4.11 -18.46
CA GLU A 3 -16.23 -3.06 -17.52
C GLU A 3 -17.06 -3.57 -16.33
N GLN A 4 -17.95 -4.56 -16.54
CA GLN A 4 -18.73 -5.17 -15.46
C GLN A 4 -17.84 -5.95 -14.47
N ILE A 5 -16.76 -6.56 -14.97
CA ILE A 5 -15.78 -7.25 -14.12
C ILE A 5 -15.02 -6.22 -13.28
N ILE A 6 -14.57 -5.12 -13.90
CA ILE A 6 -13.89 -4.02 -13.20
C ILE A 6 -14.81 -3.41 -12.13
N ASP A 7 -16.08 -3.15 -12.42
CA ASP A 7 -17.03 -2.60 -11.45
C ASP A 7 -17.27 -3.56 -10.27
N SER A 8 -17.39 -4.86 -10.56
CA SER A 8 -17.59 -5.89 -9.52
C SER A 8 -16.35 -6.00 -8.61
N LEU A 9 -15.15 -6.04 -9.20
CA LEU A 9 -13.89 -6.08 -8.44
C LEU A 9 -13.68 -4.78 -7.66
N ALA A 10 -14.02 -3.64 -8.25
CA ALA A 10 -13.98 -2.36 -7.57
C ALA A 10 -14.91 -2.36 -6.34
N GLY A 11 -16.08 -2.99 -6.39
CA GLY A 11 -16.95 -3.13 -5.22
C GLY A 11 -16.30 -3.81 -4.02
N ASN A 12 -15.34 -4.71 -4.26
CA ASN A 12 -14.64 -5.47 -3.22
C ASN A 12 -13.40 -4.77 -2.66
N ILE A 13 -12.94 -3.67 -3.30
CA ILE A 13 -11.75 -2.93 -2.90
C ILE A 13 -12.18 -1.62 -2.21
N LYS A 14 -11.71 -1.41 -0.98
CA LYS A 14 -11.88 -0.11 -0.30
C LYS A 14 -10.91 0.92 -0.86
N ASP A 15 -11.37 2.16 -0.99
CA ASP A 15 -10.52 3.24 -1.50
C ASP A 15 -9.29 3.45 -0.61
N PHE A 16 -8.14 3.64 -1.24
CA PHE A 16 -6.88 3.97 -0.60
C PHE A 16 -6.86 5.45 -0.24
N ARG A 17 -6.50 5.76 1.00
CA ARG A 17 -6.22 7.11 1.47
C ARG A 17 -4.90 7.07 2.20
N TYR A 18 -3.95 7.88 1.75
CA TYR A 18 -2.60 7.86 2.27
C TYR A 18 -2.54 8.60 3.61
N ASP A 19 -2.00 7.93 4.62
CA ASP A 19 -1.77 8.53 5.93
C ASP A 19 -0.43 8.04 6.47
N ALA A 20 0.59 8.88 6.34
CA ALA A 20 1.93 8.56 6.78
C ALA A 20 2.03 8.41 8.31
N ASP A 21 1.25 9.20 9.05
CA ASP A 21 1.32 9.29 10.51
C ASP A 21 0.71 8.05 11.15
N ASN A 22 -0.36 7.52 10.55
CA ASN A 22 -1.00 6.26 10.96
C ASN A 22 -0.44 5.03 10.23
N SER A 23 0.69 5.17 9.52
CA SER A 23 1.35 4.07 8.78
C SER A 23 0.43 3.41 7.71
N VAL A 24 -0.54 4.15 7.19
CA VAL A 24 -1.39 3.73 6.07
C VAL A 24 -0.62 4.00 4.78
N THR A 25 0.27 3.08 4.46
CA THR A 25 1.08 3.09 3.23
C THR A 25 0.37 2.33 2.11
N PHE A 26 0.73 2.64 0.87
CA PHE A 26 0.19 1.91 -0.28
C PHE A 26 0.56 0.43 -0.23
N ALA A 27 1.78 0.08 0.21
CA ALA A 27 2.19 -1.33 0.35
C ALA A 27 1.30 -2.12 1.32
N ALA A 28 0.94 -1.54 2.48
CA ALA A 28 0.09 -2.18 3.47
C ALA A 28 -1.40 -2.25 3.09
N TRP A 29 -1.84 -1.35 2.21
CA TRP A 29 -3.17 -1.42 1.61
C TRP A 29 -3.21 -2.47 0.49
N TYR A 30 -2.21 -2.44 -0.40
CA TYR A 30 -2.11 -3.32 -1.57
C TYR A 30 -1.96 -4.78 -1.16
N SER A 31 -1.22 -5.10 -0.09
CA SER A 31 -1.09 -6.48 0.41
C SER A 31 -2.42 -7.15 0.79
N ARG A 32 -3.48 -6.38 1.06
CA ARG A 32 -4.82 -6.92 1.34
C ARG A 32 -5.57 -7.35 0.09
N TYR A 33 -5.17 -6.84 -1.07
CA TYR A 33 -5.83 -7.04 -2.35
C TYR A 33 -4.90 -7.66 -3.40
N ASP A 34 -3.65 -7.96 -3.06
CA ASP A 34 -2.67 -8.54 -4.00
C ASP A 34 -3.20 -9.85 -4.60
N ASP A 35 -3.78 -10.72 -3.77
CA ASP A 35 -4.45 -11.95 -4.24
C ASP A 35 -5.61 -11.68 -5.20
N LEU A 36 -6.38 -10.61 -4.99
CA LEU A 36 -7.47 -10.21 -5.89
C LEU A 36 -6.90 -9.79 -7.25
N PHE A 37 -5.79 -9.04 -7.27
CA PHE A 37 -5.14 -8.68 -8.53
C PHE A 37 -4.47 -9.87 -9.22
N ALA A 38 -3.95 -10.82 -8.44
CA ALA A 38 -3.27 -12.03 -8.95
C ALA A 38 -4.24 -13.09 -9.47
N GLN A 39 -5.39 -13.28 -8.82
CA GLN A 39 -6.34 -14.37 -9.13
C GLN A 39 -7.57 -13.86 -9.87
N ASP A 40 -8.30 -12.91 -9.29
CA ASP A 40 -9.59 -12.45 -9.82
C ASP A 40 -9.42 -11.51 -11.03
N ALA A 41 -8.38 -10.67 -10.99
CA ALA A 41 -8.01 -9.80 -12.09
C ALA A 41 -7.03 -10.46 -13.08
N ALA A 42 -6.68 -11.74 -12.92
CA ALA A 42 -5.68 -12.43 -13.76
C ALA A 42 -5.99 -12.33 -15.26
N ARG A 43 -7.29 -12.34 -15.61
CA ARG A 43 -7.79 -12.28 -16.99
C ARG A 43 -7.82 -10.85 -17.56
N LEU A 44 -7.62 -9.82 -16.73
CA LEU A 44 -7.56 -8.44 -17.16
C LEU A 44 -6.18 -8.12 -17.76
N GLN A 45 -6.18 -7.35 -18.84
CA GLN A 45 -4.98 -6.75 -19.39
C GLN A 45 -4.44 -5.68 -18.43
N ASP A 46 -3.16 -5.35 -18.54
CA ASP A 46 -2.49 -4.42 -17.63
C ASP A 46 -3.16 -3.04 -17.61
N ASP A 47 -3.61 -2.53 -18.76
CA ASP A 47 -4.31 -1.25 -18.85
C ASP A 47 -5.64 -1.24 -18.06
N ALA A 48 -6.33 -2.39 -17.99
CA ALA A 48 -7.55 -2.55 -17.20
C ALA A 48 -7.24 -2.66 -15.70
N LYS A 49 -6.15 -3.35 -15.32
CA LYS A 49 -5.68 -3.44 -13.93
C LYS A 49 -5.22 -2.08 -13.40
N VAL A 50 -4.47 -1.33 -14.21
CA VAL A 50 -4.04 0.04 -13.89
C VAL A 50 -5.27 0.94 -13.69
N ARG A 51 -6.25 0.89 -14.59
CA ARG A 51 -7.51 1.65 -14.44
C ARG A 51 -8.27 1.29 -13.16
N LEU A 52 -8.38 0.00 -12.83
CA LEU A 52 -9.02 -0.45 -11.59
C LEU A 52 -8.28 0.09 -10.36
N LEU A 53 -6.94 0.03 -10.36
CA LEU A 53 -6.10 0.49 -9.27
C LEU A 53 -6.23 2.01 -9.05
N LEU A 54 -6.16 2.79 -10.13
CA LEU A 54 -6.27 4.25 -10.07
C LEU A 54 -7.66 4.73 -9.64
N ARG A 55 -8.72 4.00 -10.04
CA ARG A 55 -10.10 4.26 -9.57
C ARG A 55 -10.25 4.06 -8.06
N LYS A 56 -9.34 3.31 -7.44
CA LYS A 56 -9.34 3.03 -6.00
C LYS A 56 -8.41 3.92 -5.20
N LEU A 57 -7.71 4.85 -5.84
CA LEU A 57 -7.01 5.92 -5.13
C LEU A 57 -8.01 7.00 -4.73
N GLY A 58 -7.82 7.58 -3.55
CA GLY A 58 -8.49 8.82 -3.19
C GLY A 58 -8.11 9.94 -4.15
N LEU A 59 -8.96 10.97 -4.22
CA LEU A 59 -8.74 12.14 -5.09
C LEU A 59 -7.32 12.75 -4.94
N PRO A 60 -6.83 13.06 -3.72
CA PRO A 60 -5.51 13.67 -3.60
C PRO A 60 -4.37 12.71 -3.97
N GLU A 61 -4.52 11.41 -3.72
CA GLU A 61 -3.54 10.41 -4.12
C GLU A 61 -3.50 10.23 -5.64
N HIS A 62 -4.67 10.21 -6.28
CA HIS A 62 -4.79 10.12 -7.74
C HIS A 62 -4.13 11.33 -8.41
N GLU A 63 -4.44 12.56 -7.97
CA GLU A 63 -3.84 13.78 -8.51
C GLU A 63 -2.32 13.80 -8.34
N ARG A 64 -1.82 13.33 -7.18
CA ARG A 64 -0.38 13.23 -6.93
C ARG A 64 0.31 12.22 -7.83
N TYR A 65 -0.32 11.07 -8.08
CA TYR A 65 0.21 10.09 -9.03
C TYR A 65 0.24 10.66 -10.46
N VAL A 66 -0.86 11.23 -10.93
CA VAL A 66 -0.93 11.84 -12.27
C VAL A 66 0.11 12.94 -12.44
N SER A 67 0.31 13.78 -11.43
CA SER A 67 1.32 14.85 -11.46
C SER A 67 2.75 14.31 -11.51
N PHE A 68 3.01 13.16 -10.89
CA PHE A 68 4.34 12.54 -10.84
C PHE A 68 4.75 11.91 -12.17
N ILE A 69 3.81 11.30 -12.88
CA ILE A 69 4.10 10.60 -14.14
C ILE A 69 4.21 11.54 -15.35
N LEU A 70 3.88 12.83 -15.20
CA LEU A 70 3.99 13.79 -16.30
C LEU A 70 5.42 13.86 -16.85
N PRO A 71 5.59 13.92 -18.19
CA PRO A 71 4.57 14.12 -19.22
C PRO A 71 3.89 12.84 -19.75
N ALA A 72 4.21 11.66 -19.21
CA ALA A 72 3.62 10.39 -19.64
C ALA A 72 2.17 10.24 -19.15
N VAL A 73 1.41 9.31 -19.76
CA VAL A 73 0.03 9.00 -19.35
C VAL A 73 -0.02 7.67 -18.60
N PRO A 74 -1.01 7.44 -17.70
CA PRO A 74 -1.11 6.20 -16.94
C PRO A 74 -1.19 4.92 -17.79
N LYS A 75 -1.58 5.04 -19.06
CA LYS A 75 -1.66 3.93 -20.03
C LYS A 75 -0.29 3.48 -20.55
N ASP A 76 0.74 4.31 -20.37
CA ASP A 76 2.11 4.02 -20.82
C ASP A 76 2.87 3.12 -19.84
N PHE A 77 2.30 2.90 -18.65
CA PHE A 77 2.91 2.12 -17.57
C PHE A 77 2.29 0.74 -17.49
N SER A 78 3.13 -0.28 -17.25
CA SER A 78 2.62 -1.60 -16.89
C SER A 78 1.95 -1.58 -15.52
N PHE A 79 1.18 -2.63 -15.21
CA PHE A 79 0.59 -2.77 -13.88
C PHE A 79 1.68 -2.83 -12.79
N ALA A 80 2.78 -3.55 -13.06
CA ALA A 80 3.90 -3.66 -12.14
C ALA A 80 4.58 -2.31 -11.88
N ASP A 81 4.87 -1.54 -12.95
CA ASP A 81 5.51 -0.23 -12.82
C ASP A 81 4.63 0.77 -12.04
N THR A 82 3.31 0.72 -12.27
CA THR A 82 2.34 1.53 -11.55
C THR A 82 2.34 1.20 -10.06
N VAL A 83 2.31 -0.08 -9.71
CA VAL A 83 2.34 -0.55 -8.32
C VAL A 83 3.62 -0.10 -7.62
N ASP A 84 4.78 -0.23 -8.27
CA ASP A 84 6.05 0.17 -7.66
C ASP A 84 6.19 1.69 -7.54
N THR A 85 5.69 2.44 -8.52
CA THR A 85 5.60 3.90 -8.44
C THR A 85 4.73 4.36 -7.26
N LEU A 86 3.57 3.72 -7.06
CA LEU A 86 2.66 4.02 -5.95
C LEU A 86 3.26 3.64 -4.59
N LYS A 87 3.98 2.52 -4.49
CA LYS A 87 4.75 2.16 -3.28
C LYS A 87 5.80 3.20 -2.94
N SER A 88 6.45 3.79 -3.95
CA SER A 88 7.44 4.85 -3.76
C SER A 88 6.81 6.17 -3.31
N LEU A 89 5.74 6.61 -3.99
CA LEU A 89 5.04 7.88 -3.71
C LEU A 89 4.32 7.91 -2.35
N PHE A 90 3.77 6.76 -1.96
CA PHE A 90 2.94 6.56 -0.77
C PHE A 90 3.56 5.54 0.19
N GLY A 91 4.89 5.52 0.23
CA GLY A 91 5.69 4.73 1.17
C GLY A 91 5.86 5.42 2.53
N ALA A 92 6.59 4.77 3.43
CA ALA A 92 6.91 5.37 4.72
C ALA A 92 7.81 6.61 4.54
N LYS A 93 7.43 7.74 5.15
CA LYS A 93 8.28 8.95 5.19
C LYS A 93 9.44 8.84 6.19
N GLU A 94 9.40 7.83 7.04
CA GLU A 94 10.36 7.65 8.12
C GLU A 94 11.56 6.81 7.67
N SER A 95 12.77 7.28 8.01
CA SER A 95 14.00 6.55 7.71
C SER A 95 14.03 5.17 8.39
N VAL A 96 14.79 4.23 7.82
CA VAL A 96 15.01 2.91 8.45
C VAL A 96 15.54 3.07 9.87
N VAL A 97 16.49 3.99 10.09
CA VAL A 97 17.10 4.23 11.41
C VAL A 97 16.06 4.74 12.42
N SER A 98 15.21 5.68 12.01
CA SER A 98 14.15 6.24 12.86
C SER A 98 13.12 5.18 13.24
N ARG A 99 12.68 4.34 12.28
CA ARG A 99 11.80 3.18 12.55
C ARG A 99 12.44 2.20 13.53
N ARG A 100 13.73 1.90 13.34
CA ARG A 100 14.48 0.99 14.22
C ARG A 100 14.60 1.52 15.64
N TYR A 101 14.95 2.79 15.78
CA TYR A 101 15.05 3.47 17.06
C TYR A 101 13.70 3.44 17.80
N ARG A 102 12.60 3.78 17.11
CA ARG A 102 11.24 3.71 17.69
C ARG A 102 10.89 2.31 18.19
N CYS A 103 11.18 1.27 17.39
CA CYS A 103 10.93 -0.12 17.77
C CYS A 103 11.69 -0.50 19.05
N LEU A 104 12.94 -0.06 19.21
CA LEU A 104 13.74 -0.34 20.42
C LEU A 104 13.28 0.43 21.65
N GLN A 105 12.51 1.51 21.46
CA GLN A 105 11.98 2.34 22.56
C GLN A 105 10.61 1.90 23.06
N ILE A 106 9.97 0.91 22.44
CA ILE A 106 8.63 0.51 22.87
C ILE A 106 8.67 -0.18 24.23
N SER A 107 7.76 0.24 25.10
CA SER A 107 7.43 -0.44 26.34
C SER A 107 5.93 -0.71 26.39
N LYS A 108 5.55 -1.73 27.17
CA LYS A 108 4.14 -2.05 27.41
C LYS A 108 3.52 -0.93 28.23
N GLN A 109 2.38 -0.41 27.77
CA GLN A 109 1.66 0.60 28.56
C GLN A 109 0.92 -0.05 29.75
N PRO A 110 0.67 0.67 30.85
CA PRO A 110 -0.02 0.11 32.02
C PRO A 110 -1.44 -0.39 31.69
N THR A 111 -2.13 0.27 30.77
CA THR A 111 -3.51 -0.01 30.35
C THR A 111 -3.61 -1.01 29.19
N GLU A 112 -2.48 -1.36 28.56
CA GLU A 112 -2.43 -2.27 27.41
C GLU A 112 -2.40 -3.73 27.88
N ASP A 113 -3.13 -4.63 27.24
CA ASP A 113 -3.02 -6.07 27.52
C ASP A 113 -1.82 -6.69 26.80
N HIS A 114 -1.45 -7.91 27.20
CA HIS A 114 -0.27 -8.59 26.63
C HIS A 114 -0.40 -8.92 25.13
N VAL A 115 -1.62 -9.21 24.65
CA VAL A 115 -1.85 -9.56 23.24
C VAL A 115 -1.71 -8.30 22.39
N SER A 116 -2.34 -7.19 22.80
CA SER A 116 -2.18 -5.91 22.10
C SER A 116 -0.72 -5.45 22.04
N TYR A 117 0.01 -5.59 23.15
CA TYR A 117 1.44 -5.30 23.18
C TYR A 117 2.24 -6.20 22.23
N ALA A 118 2.02 -7.51 22.26
CA ALA A 118 2.70 -8.45 21.38
C ALA A 118 2.42 -8.16 19.89
N CYS A 119 1.17 -7.85 19.53
CA CYS A 119 0.79 -7.43 18.19
C CYS A 119 1.54 -6.16 17.75
N ARG A 120 1.66 -5.17 18.63
CA ARG A 120 2.38 -3.91 18.37
C ARG A 120 3.89 -4.15 18.19
N VAL A 121 4.50 -4.95 19.06
CA VAL A 121 5.92 -5.35 18.96
C VAL A 121 6.17 -6.08 17.63
N ASN A 122 5.37 -7.09 17.28
CA ASN A 122 5.54 -7.85 16.05
C ASN A 122 5.46 -6.96 14.80
N LYS A 123 4.48 -6.06 14.74
CA LYS A 123 4.36 -5.09 13.64
C LYS A 123 5.62 -4.25 13.49
N LEU A 124 6.11 -3.69 14.60
CA LEU A 124 7.30 -2.83 14.59
C LEU A 124 8.58 -3.60 14.25
N CYS A 125 8.71 -4.87 14.67
CA CYS A 125 9.85 -5.72 14.31
C CYS A 125 9.91 -6.03 12.81
N VAL A 126 8.75 -6.23 12.15
CA VAL A 126 8.69 -6.39 10.69
C VAL A 126 9.11 -5.10 10.00
N GLU A 127 8.62 -3.94 10.46
CA GLU A 127 9.00 -2.63 9.93
C GLU A 127 10.49 -2.28 10.20
N PHE A 128 11.04 -2.76 11.31
CA PHE A 128 12.46 -2.65 11.67
C PHE A 128 13.37 -3.39 10.66
N ASP A 129 12.83 -4.38 9.96
CA ASP A 129 13.55 -5.26 9.03
C ASP A 129 14.68 -6.01 9.76
N LEU A 130 14.34 -6.64 10.88
CA LEU A 130 15.32 -7.18 11.86
C LEU A 130 16.17 -8.28 11.25
N GLY A 131 15.59 -9.07 10.36
CA GLY A 131 16.27 -10.15 9.64
C GLY A 131 17.32 -9.69 8.62
N LYS A 132 17.43 -8.39 8.33
CA LYS A 132 18.47 -7.85 7.41
C LYS A 132 19.64 -7.19 8.12
N LEU A 133 19.74 -7.33 9.45
CA LEU A 133 20.93 -6.91 10.22
C LEU A 133 22.04 -7.96 10.27
N THR A 134 21.75 -9.19 9.83
CA THR A 134 22.67 -10.32 9.74
C THR A 134 23.15 -10.52 8.31
#